data_AF-A0A840GPA0-F1
#
_entry.id   AF-A0A840GPA0-F1
#
_cell.length_a   1.000
_cell.length_b   1.000
_cell.length_c   1.000
_cell.angle_alpha   90.00
_cell.angle_beta   90.00
_cell.angle_gamma   90.00
#
_symmetry.space_group_name_H-M   'P 1'
#
loop_
_entity.id
_entity.type
_entity.pdbx_description
1 polymer ?
#
loop_
_entity_poly.entity_id
_entity_poly.type
_entity_poly.pdbx_seq_one_letter_code
_entity_poly.pdbx_strand_id
1 'polypeptide(L)' 'MKASLQRRIALLEQDRSNGHRQMHFVKAIDQSDSDRQVAELIASGVASRQDGFLCLTGKRPDMA' A
#
# COMPACT_ATOMS: atom_id res chain seq x y z
N MET A 1 26.35 -22.96 14.00
CA MET A 1 26.23 -22.62 12.56
C MET A 1 24.77 -22.42 12.11
N LYS A 2 23.82 -23.30 12.46
CA LYS A 2 22.37 -23.10 12.16
C LYS A 2 21.75 -21.84 12.76
N ALA A 3 22.07 -21.54 14.03
CA ALA A 3 21.48 -20.41 14.76
C ALA A 3 21.87 -19.02 14.18
N SER A 4 23.09 -18.87 13.66
CA SER A 4 23.54 -17.60 13.06
C SER A 4 22.88 -17.34 11.69
N LEU A 5 22.59 -18.40 10.92
CA LEU A 5 21.83 -18.29 9.67
C LEU A 5 20.36 -17.93 9.93
N GLN A 6 19.70 -18.58 10.90
CA GLN A 6 18.33 -18.24 11.29
C GLN A 6 18.21 -16.78 11.75
N ARG A 7 19.18 -16.31 12.54
CA ARG A 7 19.21 -14.92 13.00
C ARG A 7 19.38 -13.93 11.85
N ARG A 8 20.23 -14.25 10.87
CA ARG A 8 20.42 -13.42 9.66
C ARG A 8 19.17 -13.39 8.79
N ILE A 9 18.46 -14.50 8.65
CA ILE A 9 17.19 -14.56 7.91
C ILE A 9 16.13 -13.69 8.60
N ALA A 10 15.95 -13.84 9.92
CA ALA A 10 15.00 -13.03 10.68
C ALA A 10 15.29 -11.53 10.59
N LEU A 11 16.56 -11.13 10.62
CA LEU A 11 16.95 -9.73 10.45
C LEU A 11 16.67 -9.21 9.03
N LEU A 12 16.91 -10.02 8.00
CA LEU A 12 16.59 -9.64 6.61
C LEU A 12 15.08 -9.56 6.36
N GLU A 13 14.30 -10.46 6.95
CA GLU A 13 12.83 -10.42 6.90
C GLU A 13 12.29 -9.19 7.64
N GLN A 14 12.87 -8.86 8.80
CA GLN A 14 12.52 -7.67 9.58
C GLN A 14 12.87 -6.38 8.84
N ASP A 15 14.05 -6.30 8.21
CA ASP A 15 14.48 -5.14 7.45
C ASP A 15 13.62 -4.93 6.19
N ARG A 16 13.29 -6.03 5.49
CA ARG A 16 12.34 -6.01 4.37
C ARG A 16 10.93 -5.58 4.81
N SER A 17 10.52 -5.91 6.03
CA SER A 17 9.23 -5.47 6.59
C SER A 17 9.21 -3.99 6.99
N ASN A 18 10.35 -3.43 7.37
CA ASN A 18 10.46 -2.04 7.81
C ASN A 18 10.70 -1.05 6.66
N GLY A 19 11.34 -1.50 5.56
CA GLY A 19 11.85 -0.61 4.51
C GLY A 19 10.89 -0.25 3.36
N HIS A 20 9.69 -0.82 3.29
CA HIS A 20 8.91 -0.82 2.04
C HIS A 20 7.49 -0.24 2.17
N ARG A 21 7.25 0.73 3.06
CA ARG A 21 6.00 1.50 2.95
C ARG A 21 6.05 2.35 1.70
N GLN A 22 5.30 1.95 0.67
CA GLN A 22 5.16 2.72 -0.55
C GLN A 22 3.97 3.66 -0.45
N MET A 23 4.02 4.78 -1.16
CA MET A 23 2.90 5.70 -1.29
C MET A 23 2.28 5.51 -2.67
N HIS A 24 0.99 5.18 -2.71
CA HIS A 24 0.22 5.00 -3.93
C HIS A 24 -0.71 6.18 -4.16
N PHE A 25 -0.76 6.69 -5.39
CA PHE A 25 -1.67 7.75 -5.78
C PHE A 25 -2.86 7.15 -6.52
N VAL A 26 -4.06 7.32 -5.98
CA VAL A 26 -5.30 6.79 -6.54
C VAL A 26 -6.14 7.97 -7.02
N LYS A 27 -6.49 7.98 -8.32
CA LYS A 27 -7.44 8.95 -8.86
C LYS A 27 -8.83 8.32 -8.79
N ALA A 28 -9.69 8.87 -7.94
CA ALA A 28 -11.03 8.34 -7.70
C ALA A 28 -12.10 9.37 -8.05
N ILE A 29 -13.30 8.89 -8.37
CA ILE A 29 -14.46 9.76 -8.61
C ILE A 29 -15.02 10.27 -7.27
N ASP A 30 -15.12 9.37 -6.29
CA ASP A 30 -15.58 9.62 -4.93
C ASP A 30 -14.89 8.66 -3.95
N GLN A 31 -15.29 8.71 -2.66
CA GLN A 31 -14.71 7.87 -1.61
C GLN A 31 -15.00 6.37 -1.83
N SER A 32 -16.18 6.02 -2.33
CA SER A 32 -16.56 4.63 -2.54
C SER A 32 -15.72 3.99 -3.64
N ASP A 33 -15.43 4.76 -4.70
CA ASP A 33 -14.56 4.34 -5.78
C ASP A 33 -13.10 4.23 -5.30
N SER A 34 -12.62 5.15 -4.45
CA SER A 34 -11.28 5.02 -3.87
C SER A 34 -11.14 3.77 -3.01
N ASP A 35 -12.13 3.45 -2.18
CA ASP A 35 -12.07 2.30 -1.29
C ASP A 35 -12.06 0.99 -2.09
N ARG A 36 -12.87 0.92 -3.16
CA ARG A 36 -12.89 -0.20 -4.09
C ARG A 36 -11.53 -0.37 -4.79
N GLN A 37 -10.95 0.70 -5.33
CA GLN A 37 -9.66 0.64 -6.03
C GLN A 37 -8.51 0.25 -5.08
N VAL A 38 -8.49 0.78 -3.85
CA VAL A 38 -7.50 0.39 -2.83
C VAL A 38 -7.63 -1.08 -2.48
N ALA A 39 -8.85 -1.58 -2.31
CA ALA A 39 -9.09 -3.00 -2.05
C ALA A 39 -8.60 -3.90 -3.19
N GLU A 40 -8.78 -3.49 -4.45
CA GLU A 40 -8.29 -4.22 -5.64
C GLU A 40 -6.75 -4.23 -5.71
N LEU A 41 -6.09 -3.12 -5.41
CA LEU A 41 -4.62 -3.04 -5.36
C LEU A 41 -4.03 -3.94 -4.28
N ILE A 42 -4.70 -4.04 -3.12
CA ILE A 42 -4.29 -4.94 -2.04
C ILE A 42 -4.56 -6.41 -2.42
N ALA A 43 -5.73 -6.70 -2.99
CA ALA A 43 -6.11 -8.06 -3.37
C ALA A 43 -5.22 -8.64 -4.49
N SER A 44 -4.76 -7.78 -5.41
CA SER A 44 -3.83 -8.16 -6.49
C SER A 44 -2.38 -8.29 -6.03
N GLY A 45 -2.06 -7.91 -4.78
CA GLY A 45 -0.70 -7.93 -4.23
C GLY A 45 0.21 -6.82 -4.76
N VAL A 46 -0.35 -5.87 -5.53
CA VAL A 46 0.37 -4.68 -6.02
C VAL A 46 0.68 -3.72 -4.88
N ALA A 47 -0.21 -3.63 -3.90
CA ALA A 47 -0.04 -2.81 -2.70
C ALA A 47 -0.19 -3.64 -1.42
N SER A 48 0.51 -3.22 -0.36
CA SER A 48 0.35 -3.78 0.97
C SER A 48 -0.69 -2.99 1.77
N ARG A 49 -1.34 -3.64 2.74
CA ARG A 49 -2.14 -2.94 3.76
C ARG A 49 -1.34 -1.94 4.60
N GLN A 50 -0.01 -2.06 4.60
CA GLN A 50 0.89 -1.17 5.32
C GLN A 50 1.37 0.02 4.48
N ASP A 51 1.01 0.05 3.19
CA ASP A 51 1.31 1.16 2.30
C ASP A 51 0.40 2.36 2.57
N GLY A 52 0.86 3.55 2.17
CA GLY A 52 0.07 4.76 2.20
C GLY A 52 -0.69 4.96 0.89
N PHE A 53 -1.91 5.51 0.96
CA PHE A 53 -2.73 5.83 -0.21
C PHE A 53 -3.12 7.30 -0.17
N LEU A 54 -2.83 8.05 -1.23
CA LEU A 54 -3.35 9.39 -1.47
C LEU A 54 -4.43 9.33 -2.54
N CYS A 55 -5.68 9.52 -2.13
CA CYS A 55 -6.84 9.50 -3.01
C CYS A 55 -7.16 10.92 -3.48
N LEU A 56 -7.00 11.18 -4.76
CA LEU A 56 -7.33 12.45 -5.39
C LEU A 56 -8.74 12.35 -6.00
N THR A 57 -9.72 12.92 -5.32
CA THR A 57 -11.09 13.05 -5.84
C THR A 57 -11.26 14.40 -6.53
N GLY A 58 -11.59 14.39 -7.81
CA GLY A 58 -11.95 15.61 -8.53
C GLY A 58 -13.46 15.83 -8.48
N LYS A 59 -13.97 16.68 -7.59
CA LYS A 59 -15.27 17.31 -7.87
C LYS A 59 -15.05 18.28 -9.02
N ARG A 60 -15.63 18.01 -10.19
CA ARG A 60 -15.71 19.04 -11.24
C ARG A 60 -16.48 20.23 -10.65
N PRO A 61 -15.95 21.47 -10.71
CA PRO A 61 -16.62 22.64 -10.15
C PRO A 61 -17.94 23.02 -10.85
N ASP A 62 -18.32 22.35 -11.95
CA ASP A 62 -19.54 22.66 -12.73
C ASP A 62 -20.82 21.94 -12.25
N MET A 63 -20.82 21.34 -11.06
CA MET A 63 -22.01 20.78 -10.43
C MET A 63 -22.13 21.23 -8.97
N ALA A 64 -22.32 22.54 -8.79
CA ALA A 64 -22.76 23.17 -7.55
C ALA A 64 -24.07 23.93 -7.80
#